data_AF-A0A226DUB3-F1
#
_entry.id   AF-A0A226DUB3-F1
#
_cell.length_a   1.000
_cell.length_b   1.000
_cell.length_c   1.000
_cell.angle_alpha   90.00
_cell.angle_beta   90.00
_cell.angle_gamma   90.00
#
_symmetry.space_group_name_H-M   'P 1'
#
loop_
_entity.id
_entity.type
_entity.pdbx_description
1 polymer ?
#
loop_
_entity_poly.entity_id
_entity_poly.type
_entity_poly.pdbx_seq_one_letter_code
_entity_poly.pdbx_strand_id
1 'polypeptide(L)'
;MHVPCCPVLHGTGKTGRKTRRDSLSSRLVLKFRPADTLVGADDQGNPLVRQWVSEGADPERNLSDSMISGGPKLDYPNYKIDSLVVDRNFSSSKASTRQASGPAIIEVVIVVDKEFGDLFSSNYQRIVDYLTVYFWDLNIRYKTLPSVDISFRVNGLLIMDSPQAQPFIENARASDGRTEFNRILTLYKTWVYEQRGWLVRHDLAPLLTASQVEWGGGLAHGGGTCWVDDGGRMDYGTCVWNDAGDWGSITVGAHEIAHTLGAPHDDDPSAGCPPPYGFIMSGGNDQYRYFFSDCSDRKISSFVNSNSGACLRRTDGYSTTPMDPNFSSPKAPTMGDLCKKMLSSDSWITDEDMFDCKQMRCKRRDSSNPNMVWTHFFGSVVENAVCGVGTGRCFRGRCRPEGKLIRNQADGTWDYDGHVSGHRIGKGTYMFGHMIPAYMIRCPNSKDRTPLNSIEIRDGPGDKRLATPFTEAGNTESGDRCMYTGNSDGDAIWTDRCSNDNPWHGWEFRSVGGANFLLVHKVTGRCAIPSGGEGSWLQTFACNSGNTRMIWSLTDGN
;
A
#
# COMPACT_ATOMS: atom_id res chain seq x y z
N MET A 1 5.05 -19.80 -14.43
CA MET A 1 6.52 -19.78 -14.68
C MET A 1 7.20 -19.39 -13.38
N HIS A 2 8.36 -19.96 -13.04
CA HIS A 2 9.13 -19.48 -11.89
C HIS A 2 9.99 -18.28 -12.31
N VAL A 3 9.99 -17.23 -11.49
CA VAL A 3 11.02 -16.18 -11.50
C VAL A 3 12.18 -16.69 -10.63
N PRO A 4 13.45 -16.59 -11.06
CA PRO A 4 14.59 -17.01 -10.25
C PRO A 4 14.93 -15.97 -9.17
N CYS A 5 15.23 -16.41 -7.95
CA CYS A 5 15.64 -15.52 -6.86
C CYS A 5 17.07 -14.97 -7.08
N CYS A 6 17.30 -13.70 -6.73
CA CYS A 6 18.60 -13.01 -6.87
C CYS A 6 19.34 -12.87 -5.52
N PRO A 7 20.69 -12.70 -5.53
CA PRO A 7 21.50 -12.64 -4.31
C PRO A 7 21.69 -11.23 -3.73
N VAL A 8 21.70 -11.11 -2.39
CA VAL A 8 22.03 -9.88 -1.66
C VAL A 8 23.56 -9.67 -1.56
N LEU A 9 24.04 -8.45 -1.78
CA LEU A 9 25.46 -8.09 -1.66
C LEU A 9 25.87 -7.70 -0.23
N HIS A 10 26.54 -8.60 0.48
CA HIS A 10 27.24 -8.26 1.73
C HIS A 10 28.67 -7.76 1.47
N GLY A 11 28.93 -6.49 1.78
CA GLY A 11 30.25 -5.88 1.61
C GLY A 11 31.27 -6.32 2.67
N THR A 12 32.28 -7.08 2.27
CA THR A 12 33.51 -7.29 3.07
C THR A 12 34.73 -6.84 2.27
N GLY A 13 35.29 -5.69 2.63
CA GLY A 13 36.41 -5.09 1.89
C GLY A 13 37.76 -5.70 2.24
N LYS A 14 38.65 -5.82 1.25
CA LYS A 14 40.12 -5.93 1.44
C LYS A 14 40.87 -5.24 0.30
N THR A 15 42.03 -4.69 0.62
CA THR A 15 42.72 -3.66 -0.19
C THR A 15 43.63 -4.23 -1.28
N GLY A 16 43.51 -3.72 -2.51
CA GLY A 16 44.42 -4.01 -3.63
C GLY A 16 44.94 -2.74 -4.31
N ARG A 17 46.14 -2.28 -3.95
CA ARG A 17 46.73 -1.01 -4.43
C ARG A 17 47.61 -1.24 -5.66
N LYS A 18 47.26 -0.68 -6.83
CA LYS A 18 48.20 -0.51 -7.95
C LYS A 18 47.88 0.73 -8.79
N THR A 19 48.91 1.52 -9.08
CA THR A 19 48.81 2.80 -9.78
C THR A 19 49.30 2.69 -11.22
N ARG A 20 48.60 3.32 -12.16
CA ARG A 20 49.24 4.01 -13.30
C ARG A 20 48.45 5.25 -13.67
N ARG A 21 49.17 6.34 -13.92
CA ARG A 21 48.69 7.45 -14.75
C ARG A 21 48.84 7.01 -16.20
N ASP A 22 47.98 7.53 -17.07
CA ASP A 22 48.40 8.13 -18.33
C ASP A 22 47.40 9.24 -18.68
N SER A 23 47.86 10.30 -19.32
CA SER A 23 47.09 11.53 -19.53
C SER A 23 47.13 11.97 -20.99
N LEU A 24 45.97 12.02 -21.65
CA LEU A 24 45.81 12.65 -22.96
C LEU A 24 44.63 13.63 -22.92
N SER A 25 44.91 14.88 -23.30
CA SER A 25 43.96 15.99 -23.29
C SER A 25 43.53 16.33 -24.71
N SER A 26 42.27 16.08 -25.05
CA SER A 26 41.62 16.52 -26.29
C SER A 26 40.32 17.25 -25.97
N ARG A 27 40.39 18.57 -25.83
CA ARG A 27 39.21 19.44 -25.62
C ARG A 27 38.36 19.52 -26.90
N LEU A 28 37.33 18.68 -27.02
CA LEU A 28 36.27 18.86 -28.01
C LEU A 28 35.15 19.74 -27.43
N VAL A 29 35.19 21.05 -27.72
CA VAL A 29 34.17 22.00 -27.23
C VAL A 29 32.92 21.91 -28.10
N LEU A 30 32.04 20.97 -27.77
CA LEU A 30 30.67 20.95 -28.29
C LEU A 30 29.86 22.07 -27.64
N LYS A 31 29.32 22.99 -28.46
CA LYS A 31 28.34 23.98 -28.00
C LYS A 31 26.97 23.33 -27.87
N PHE A 32 26.57 23.01 -26.65
CA PHE A 32 25.21 22.58 -26.33
C PHE A 32 24.23 23.76 -26.47
N ARG A 33 22.93 23.45 -26.70
CA ARG A 33 21.83 24.43 -26.68
C ARG A 33 21.05 24.24 -25.37
N PRO A 34 20.64 25.30 -24.66
CA PRO A 34 19.90 25.16 -23.40
C PRO A 34 18.41 24.92 -23.64
N ALA A 35 17.94 23.67 -23.54
CA ALA A 35 16.53 23.32 -23.71
C ALA A 35 16.11 21.96 -23.09
N ASP A 36 16.64 21.61 -21.90
CA ASP A 36 16.23 20.41 -21.14
C ASP A 36 15.31 20.82 -19.97
N THR A 37 14.28 20.02 -19.63
CA THR A 37 13.12 20.51 -18.86
C THR A 37 12.53 19.49 -17.87
N LEU A 38 12.81 19.69 -16.58
CA LEU A 38 12.16 18.95 -15.50
C LEU A 38 10.70 19.40 -15.34
N VAL A 39 9.75 18.50 -15.60
CA VAL A 39 8.33 18.73 -15.31
C VAL A 39 8.06 18.36 -13.85
N GLY A 40 8.17 19.35 -12.98
CA GLY A 40 7.67 19.28 -11.60
C GLY A 40 6.27 19.87 -11.48
N ALA A 41 5.87 20.16 -10.25
CA ALA A 41 4.72 21.00 -9.95
C ALA A 41 5.11 22.14 -8.98
N ASP A 42 4.27 23.18 -8.90
CA ASP A 42 4.42 24.27 -7.93
C ASP A 42 3.71 23.96 -6.59
N ASP A 43 3.80 24.90 -5.64
CA ASP A 43 3.15 24.79 -4.32
C ASP A 43 1.60 24.92 -4.40
N GLN A 44 1.03 24.94 -5.61
CA GLN A 44 -0.40 24.90 -5.90
C GLN A 44 -0.78 23.69 -6.77
N GLY A 45 0.16 22.80 -7.10
CA GLY A 45 -0.04 21.58 -7.90
C GLY A 45 -0.09 21.80 -9.42
N ASN A 46 0.20 23.00 -9.95
CA ASN A 46 0.24 23.22 -11.40
C ASN A 46 1.54 22.65 -11.99
N PRO A 47 1.53 22.03 -13.19
CA PRO A 47 2.74 21.57 -13.85
C PRO A 47 3.72 22.73 -14.14
N LEU A 48 4.87 22.72 -13.47
CA LEU A 48 5.89 23.77 -13.60
C LEU A 48 7.14 23.20 -14.26
N VAL A 49 7.32 23.62 -15.51
CA VAL A 49 8.46 23.30 -16.37
C VAL A 49 9.69 24.06 -15.89
N ARG A 50 10.58 23.41 -15.13
CA ARG A 50 11.85 23.98 -14.67
C ARG A 50 12.98 23.58 -15.61
N GLN A 51 13.61 24.56 -16.24
CA GLN A 51 14.74 24.34 -17.13
C GLN A 51 15.94 23.79 -16.34
N TRP A 52 16.54 22.71 -16.82
CA TRP A 52 17.74 22.14 -16.20
C TRP A 52 18.95 23.03 -16.49
N VAL A 53 19.78 23.28 -15.46
CA VAL A 53 20.98 24.11 -15.56
C VAL A 53 22.16 23.34 -14.98
N SER A 54 23.06 22.91 -15.85
CA SER A 54 24.23 22.08 -15.51
C SER A 54 25.43 22.87 -14.97
N GLU A 55 25.40 24.20 -15.05
CA GLU A 55 26.47 25.10 -14.60
C GLU A 55 26.10 25.80 -13.28
N GLY A 56 26.97 25.72 -12.27
CA GLY A 56 26.86 26.57 -11.07
C GLY A 56 26.78 25.87 -9.70
N ALA A 57 27.13 24.59 -9.59
CA ALA A 57 27.36 23.94 -8.28
C ALA A 57 28.67 24.44 -7.63
N ASP A 58 28.66 25.67 -7.12
CA ASP A 58 29.76 26.32 -6.39
C ASP A 58 30.05 25.57 -5.07
N PRO A 59 31.23 24.95 -4.90
CA PRO A 59 31.56 24.18 -3.70
C PRO A 59 31.73 25.01 -2.41
N GLU A 60 31.91 26.33 -2.50
CA GLU A 60 32.14 27.20 -1.32
C GLU A 60 30.92 28.08 -0.96
N ARG A 61 29.76 27.85 -1.60
CA ARG A 61 28.56 28.64 -1.35
C ARG A 61 27.91 28.32 0.01
N ASN A 62 28.38 29.02 1.05
CA ASN A 62 27.86 28.94 2.42
C ASN A 62 26.33 29.01 2.49
N LEU A 63 25.71 27.97 3.05
CA LEU A 63 24.26 27.85 3.24
C LEU A 63 23.72 28.64 4.46
N SER A 64 24.46 29.64 4.94
CA SER A 64 24.00 30.60 5.96
C SER A 64 23.16 31.73 5.36
N ASP A 65 23.43 32.12 4.12
CA ASP A 65 23.03 33.43 3.58
C ASP A 65 21.71 33.38 2.80
N SER A 66 20.95 32.28 2.90
CA SER A 66 19.62 32.11 2.31
C SER A 66 18.46 32.35 3.28
N MET A 67 18.72 32.84 4.50
CA MET A 67 17.68 33.42 5.37
C MET A 67 17.19 34.78 4.83
N ILE A 68 16.40 34.76 3.74
CA ILE A 68 15.68 35.94 3.26
C ILE A 68 14.47 36.20 4.17
N SER A 69 14.69 36.99 5.22
CA SER A 69 13.66 37.57 6.08
C SER A 69 12.88 38.68 5.35
N GLY A 70 12.14 38.31 4.30
CA GLY A 70 11.45 39.30 3.44
C GLY A 70 10.34 38.81 2.52
N GLY A 71 9.91 37.54 2.61
CA GLY A 71 8.75 37.06 1.86
C GLY A 71 7.45 37.78 2.29
N PRO A 72 6.50 38.06 1.38
CA PRO A 72 5.29 38.80 1.71
C PRO A 72 4.40 38.01 2.68
N LYS A 73 3.94 38.66 3.75
CA LYS A 73 2.82 38.15 4.56
C LYS A 73 1.55 38.09 3.70
N LEU A 74 1.12 36.88 3.36
CA LEU A 74 -0.27 36.66 2.93
C LEU A 74 -1.14 36.53 4.18
N ASP A 75 -1.78 37.64 4.55
CA ASP A 75 -2.77 37.69 5.63
C ASP A 75 -4.06 37.00 5.16
N TYR A 76 -4.35 35.82 5.72
CA TYR A 76 -5.63 35.12 5.54
C TYR A 76 -6.40 35.14 6.88
N PRO A 77 -7.35 36.07 7.06
CA PRO A 77 -8.20 36.06 8.24
C PRO A 77 -9.18 34.88 8.20
N ASN A 78 -9.48 34.32 9.37
CA ASN A 78 -10.48 33.28 9.63
C ASN A 78 -10.20 31.87 9.07
N TYR A 79 -9.12 31.24 9.53
CA TYR A 79 -9.21 29.81 9.90
C TYR A 79 -8.81 29.64 11.37
N LYS A 80 -9.66 28.98 12.17
CA LYS A 80 -9.35 28.69 13.57
C LYS A 80 -8.48 27.44 13.65
N ILE A 81 -7.24 27.63 14.08
CA ILE A 81 -6.45 26.54 14.67
C ILE A 81 -6.94 26.39 16.10
N ASP A 82 -7.78 25.38 16.37
CA ASP A 82 -8.00 24.94 17.75
C ASP A 82 -6.72 24.25 18.23
N SER A 83 -6.11 24.84 19.26
CA SER A 83 -4.73 24.59 19.64
C SER A 83 -4.57 23.39 20.56
N LEU A 84 -3.62 22.51 20.24
CA LEU A 84 -2.87 21.76 21.26
C LEU A 84 -1.39 22.16 21.20
N VAL A 85 -1.06 23.18 21.98
CA VAL A 85 0.32 23.57 22.28
C VAL A 85 0.90 22.58 23.28
N VAL A 86 2.12 22.10 23.02
CA VAL A 86 3.10 21.80 24.06
C VAL A 86 4.43 22.42 23.62
N ASP A 87 5.10 23.09 24.55
CA ASP A 87 6.14 24.09 24.23
C ASP A 87 7.44 23.53 23.66
N ARG A 88 8.10 24.37 22.86
CA ARG A 88 9.54 24.25 22.57
C ARG A 88 10.33 24.65 23.82
N ASN A 89 11.22 23.77 24.28
CA ASN A 89 12.39 24.22 25.02
C ASN A 89 13.61 23.34 24.66
N PHE A 90 14.59 23.94 24.00
CA PHE A 90 15.85 23.27 23.66
C PHE A 90 16.73 23.23 24.91
N SER A 91 16.80 22.06 25.56
CA SER A 91 17.77 21.77 26.61
C SER A 91 18.26 20.34 26.48
N SER A 92 19.58 20.14 26.54
CA SER A 92 20.22 18.85 26.30
C SER A 92 20.18 17.95 27.54
N SER A 93 19.21 17.03 27.61
CA SER A 93 19.18 16.04 28.69
C SER A 93 18.63 14.67 28.27
N LYS A 94 19.54 13.69 28.15
CA LYS A 94 19.41 12.23 28.30
C LYS A 94 18.26 11.51 27.54
N ALA A 95 18.64 10.44 26.83
CA ALA A 95 17.72 9.61 26.06
C ALA A 95 16.53 9.10 26.88
N SER A 96 15.31 9.36 26.39
CA SER A 96 14.08 8.76 26.90
C SER A 96 13.67 7.61 25.98
N THR A 97 13.74 6.38 26.49
CA THR A 97 13.23 5.18 25.80
C THR A 97 11.69 5.13 25.86
N ARG A 98 11.03 6.08 25.20
CA ARG A 98 9.62 5.95 24.83
C ARG A 98 9.52 5.20 23.51
N GLN A 99 9.02 3.98 23.60
CA GLN A 99 8.65 3.16 22.45
C GLN A 99 7.60 3.91 21.62
N ALA A 100 7.90 4.16 20.34
CA ALA A 100 7.11 5.08 19.51
C ALA A 100 5.84 4.40 18.97
N SER A 101 4.77 4.37 19.77
CA SER A 101 3.49 3.75 19.44
C SER A 101 2.61 4.59 18.49
N GLY A 102 3.20 5.12 17.42
CA GLY A 102 2.50 5.87 16.37
C GLY A 102 2.66 5.21 15.00
N PRO A 103 1.83 5.56 14.01
CA PRO A 103 2.00 5.09 12.64
C PRO A 103 3.32 5.60 12.06
N ALA A 104 4.00 4.76 11.29
CA ALA A 104 5.16 5.13 10.52
C ALA A 104 4.72 5.68 9.16
N ILE A 105 5.06 6.94 8.89
CA ILE A 105 4.79 7.60 7.62
C ILE A 105 6.09 7.57 6.83
N ILE A 106 6.05 7.01 5.62
CA ILE A 106 7.18 7.02 4.68
C ILE A 106 6.93 8.15 3.69
N GLU A 107 7.75 9.18 3.73
CA GLU A 107 7.75 10.29 2.78
C GLU A 107 8.47 9.86 1.48
N VAL A 108 7.75 9.85 0.36
CA VAL A 108 8.21 9.28 -0.91
C VAL A 108 8.38 10.37 -1.97
N VAL A 109 9.53 10.38 -2.65
CA VAL A 109 9.69 11.11 -3.92
C VAL A 109 9.81 10.12 -5.08
N ILE A 110 8.74 10.00 -5.89
CA ILE A 110 8.72 9.04 -7.00
C ILE A 110 9.55 9.61 -8.15
N VAL A 111 10.48 8.82 -8.69
CA VAL A 111 11.14 9.11 -9.97
C VAL A 111 10.63 8.10 -11.00
N VAL A 112 10.28 8.58 -12.19
CA VAL A 112 9.98 7.72 -13.34
C VAL A 112 10.92 8.04 -14.51
N ASP A 113 11.42 7.00 -15.17
CA ASP A 113 12.29 7.17 -16.33
C ASP A 113 11.52 7.67 -17.57
N LYS A 114 12.28 8.05 -18.60
CA LYS A 114 11.75 8.65 -19.82
C LYS A 114 10.92 7.66 -20.60
N GLU A 115 11.38 6.41 -20.70
CA GLU A 115 10.62 5.30 -21.26
C GLU A 115 9.27 5.11 -20.55
N PHE A 116 9.20 5.22 -19.23
CA PHE A 116 7.95 5.17 -18.46
C PHE A 116 7.07 6.40 -18.76
N GLY A 117 7.67 7.59 -18.84
CA GLY A 117 6.98 8.81 -19.28
C GLY A 117 6.31 8.64 -20.65
N ASP A 118 7.02 8.03 -21.61
CA ASP A 118 6.55 7.79 -22.97
C ASP A 118 5.30 6.88 -23.01
N LEU A 119 5.16 5.91 -22.10
CA LEU A 119 3.96 5.05 -21.97
C LEU A 119 2.66 5.86 -21.78
N PHE A 120 2.78 7.03 -21.16
CA PHE A 120 1.67 7.96 -20.90
C PHE A 120 1.72 9.20 -21.80
N SER A 121 2.59 9.21 -22.82
CA SER A 121 2.88 10.35 -23.71
C SER A 121 3.34 11.60 -22.93
N SER A 122 4.13 11.39 -21.88
CA SER A 122 4.59 12.39 -20.91
C SER A 122 3.47 13.22 -20.26
N ASN A 123 2.24 12.71 -20.26
CA ASN A 123 1.10 13.39 -19.66
C ASN A 123 1.13 13.26 -18.13
N TYR A 124 1.51 14.35 -17.46
CA TYR A 124 1.65 14.43 -16.00
C TYR A 124 0.42 13.88 -15.25
N GLN A 125 -0.80 14.28 -15.64
CA GLN A 125 -2.02 13.82 -14.94
C GLN A 125 -2.21 12.32 -15.08
N ARG A 126 -2.00 11.72 -16.27
CA ARG A 126 -2.13 10.26 -16.44
C ARG A 126 -1.10 9.48 -15.64
N ILE A 127 0.09 10.03 -15.44
CA ILE A 127 1.15 9.44 -14.60
C ILE A 127 0.75 9.55 -13.11
N VAL A 128 0.24 10.70 -12.67
CA VAL A 128 -0.33 10.89 -11.32
C VAL A 128 -1.50 9.94 -11.08
N ASP A 129 -2.45 9.83 -12.01
CA ASP A 129 -3.61 8.94 -11.94
C ASP A 129 -3.17 7.48 -11.76
N TYR A 130 -2.19 7.05 -12.57
CA TYR A 130 -1.63 5.69 -12.51
C TYR A 130 -0.93 5.40 -11.18
N LEU A 131 -0.04 6.29 -10.75
CA LEU A 131 0.73 6.16 -9.53
C LEU A 131 -0.14 6.29 -8.27
N THR A 132 -1.25 7.02 -8.33
CA THR A 132 -2.20 7.12 -7.21
C THR A 132 -2.82 5.75 -6.92
N VAL A 133 -3.31 5.07 -7.96
CA VAL A 133 -3.84 3.69 -7.85
C VAL A 133 -2.74 2.70 -7.41
N TYR A 134 -1.51 2.89 -7.89
CA TYR A 134 -0.35 2.08 -7.51
C TYR A 134 -0.03 2.20 -6.00
N PHE A 135 0.06 3.43 -5.47
CA PHE A 135 0.39 3.68 -4.06
C PHE A 135 -0.80 3.45 -3.09
N TRP A 136 -2.04 3.51 -3.58
CA TRP A 136 -3.22 2.98 -2.86
C TRP A 136 -3.07 1.46 -2.59
N ASP A 137 -2.74 0.68 -3.62
CA ASP A 137 -2.53 -0.77 -3.48
C ASP A 137 -1.34 -1.09 -2.56
N LEU A 138 -0.20 -0.39 -2.73
CA LEU A 138 0.94 -0.50 -1.81
C LEU A 138 0.51 -0.24 -0.35
N ASN A 139 -0.23 0.83 -0.07
CA ASN A 139 -0.74 1.09 1.28
C ASN A 139 -1.54 -0.11 1.82
N ILE A 140 -2.49 -0.66 1.07
CA ILE A 140 -3.34 -1.79 1.51
C ILE A 140 -2.52 -3.07 1.79
N ARG A 141 -1.46 -3.35 1.02
CA ARG A 141 -0.54 -4.45 1.29
C ARG A 141 0.30 -4.22 2.53
N TYR A 142 0.77 -3.01 2.76
CA TYR A 142 1.51 -2.66 3.97
C TYR A 142 0.64 -2.73 5.24
N LYS A 143 -0.67 -2.47 5.14
CA LYS A 143 -1.64 -2.79 6.21
C LYS A 143 -1.84 -4.31 6.44
N THR A 144 -1.07 -5.22 5.81
CA THR A 144 -1.02 -6.64 6.22
C THR A 144 0.02 -6.93 7.30
N LEU A 145 0.93 -6.00 7.58
CA LEU A 145 1.90 -6.08 8.67
C LEU A 145 1.16 -5.88 10.02
N PRO A 146 1.14 -6.86 10.94
CA PRO A 146 0.57 -6.63 12.27
C PRO A 146 1.49 -5.80 13.19
N SER A 147 2.79 -6.06 13.25
CA SER A 147 3.65 -5.48 14.30
C SER A 147 4.05 -4.01 14.06
N VAL A 148 3.56 -3.38 12.99
CA VAL A 148 3.81 -1.96 12.67
C VAL A 148 2.73 -1.43 11.72
N ASP A 149 2.19 -0.25 12.02
CA ASP A 149 1.32 0.46 11.09
C ASP A 149 2.17 1.36 10.17
N ILE A 150 2.08 1.13 8.86
CA ILE A 150 2.83 1.86 7.82
C ILE A 150 1.86 2.52 6.85
N SER A 151 2.16 3.76 6.46
CA SER A 151 1.50 4.46 5.36
C SER A 151 2.50 5.25 4.50
N PHE A 152 2.25 5.28 3.19
CA PHE A 152 3.05 6.07 2.25
C PHE A 152 2.43 7.45 2.04
N ARG A 153 3.28 8.47 1.97
CA ARG A 153 2.92 9.84 1.60
C ARG A 153 3.81 10.25 0.42
N VAL A 154 3.23 10.40 -0.76
CA VAL A 154 3.98 10.93 -1.91
C VAL A 154 4.15 12.43 -1.74
N ASN A 155 5.39 12.86 -1.50
CA ASN A 155 5.76 14.26 -1.42
C ASN A 155 6.11 14.87 -2.79
N GLY A 156 6.53 14.04 -3.76
CA GLY A 156 6.95 14.53 -5.08
C GLY A 156 6.91 13.46 -6.16
N LEU A 157 6.86 13.93 -7.40
CA LEU A 157 6.97 13.14 -8.63
C LEU A 157 7.95 13.84 -9.58
N LEU A 158 8.92 13.10 -10.09
CA LEU A 158 9.83 13.52 -11.14
C LEU A 158 9.63 12.63 -12.37
N ILE A 159 9.48 13.23 -13.54
CA ILE A 159 9.44 12.56 -14.84
C ILE A 159 10.69 13.00 -15.60
N MET A 160 11.50 12.05 -16.05
CA MET A 160 12.65 12.34 -16.91
C MET A 160 12.15 12.63 -18.33
N ASP A 161 12.46 13.80 -18.90
CA ASP A 161 11.96 14.23 -20.22
C ASP A 161 12.82 13.71 -21.40
N SER A 162 14.07 13.33 -21.09
CA SER A 162 15.14 13.10 -22.06
C SER A 162 16.14 12.05 -21.56
N PRO A 163 16.89 11.36 -22.45
CA PRO A 163 18.01 10.51 -22.06
C PRO A 163 19.08 11.26 -21.24
N GLN A 164 19.23 12.56 -21.48
CA GLN A 164 20.13 13.46 -20.78
C GLN A 164 19.74 13.67 -19.30
N ALA A 165 18.44 13.73 -19.00
CA ALA A 165 17.94 13.84 -17.63
C ALA A 165 18.17 12.57 -16.79
N GLN A 166 18.32 11.40 -17.43
CA GLN A 166 18.43 10.08 -16.78
C GLN A 166 19.81 9.42 -16.88
N PRO A 167 20.92 10.06 -16.45
CA PRO A 167 22.26 9.48 -16.58
C PRO A 167 22.44 8.17 -15.79
N PHE A 168 21.58 7.88 -14.81
CA PHE A 168 21.55 6.61 -14.08
C PHE A 168 20.94 5.45 -14.89
N ILE A 169 20.09 5.73 -15.89
CA ILE A 169 19.61 4.75 -16.89
C ILE A 169 20.66 4.58 -17.99
N GLU A 170 21.07 5.68 -18.63
CA GLU A 170 21.93 5.58 -19.83
C GLU A 170 23.33 5.03 -19.53
N ASN A 171 23.94 5.40 -18.40
CA ASN A 171 25.22 4.83 -17.98
C ASN A 171 25.08 3.44 -17.33
N ALA A 172 23.86 2.92 -17.16
CA ALA A 172 23.57 1.53 -16.81
C ALA A 172 23.21 0.66 -18.02
N ARG A 173 23.06 1.27 -19.21
CA ARG A 173 22.78 0.55 -20.46
C ARG A 173 24.01 -0.25 -20.92
N ALA A 174 23.76 -1.48 -21.36
CA ALA A 174 24.73 -2.42 -21.90
C ALA A 174 24.77 -2.36 -23.44
N SER A 175 25.75 -3.02 -24.05
CA SER A 175 25.94 -3.00 -25.51
C SER A 175 24.87 -3.73 -26.32
N ASP A 176 23.95 -4.45 -25.66
CA ASP A 176 22.77 -5.05 -26.27
C ASP A 176 21.51 -4.16 -26.16
N GLY A 177 21.65 -2.95 -25.61
CA GLY A 177 20.58 -1.97 -25.42
C GLY A 177 19.79 -2.10 -24.10
N ARG A 178 19.98 -3.21 -23.37
CA ARG A 178 19.30 -3.45 -22.09
C ARG A 178 20.01 -2.73 -20.94
N THR A 179 19.31 -2.51 -19.85
CA THR A 179 19.81 -1.80 -18.66
C THR A 179 19.98 -2.77 -17.49
N GLU A 180 21.10 -2.66 -16.77
CA GLU A 180 21.48 -3.56 -15.67
C GLU A 180 21.02 -2.98 -14.31
N PHE A 181 20.12 -3.67 -13.58
CA PHE A 181 19.53 -3.12 -12.34
C PHE A 181 20.58 -2.75 -11.29
N ASN A 182 21.63 -3.56 -11.15
CA ASN A 182 22.73 -3.29 -10.22
C ASN A 182 23.53 -2.03 -10.60
N ARG A 183 23.66 -1.71 -11.90
CA ARG A 183 24.26 -0.44 -12.35
C ARG A 183 23.30 0.73 -12.15
N ILE A 184 22.00 0.56 -12.46
CA ILE A 184 21.00 1.60 -12.23
C ILE A 184 21.01 2.01 -10.75
N LEU A 185 20.81 1.07 -9.82
CA LEU A 185 20.74 1.38 -8.38
C LEU A 185 22.04 2.01 -7.86
N THR A 186 23.20 1.53 -8.31
CA THR A 186 24.51 2.06 -7.91
C THR A 186 24.74 3.51 -8.36
N LEU A 187 24.26 3.88 -9.56
CA LEU A 187 24.34 5.25 -10.07
C LEU A 187 23.26 6.14 -9.45
N TYR A 188 22.02 5.64 -9.41
CA TYR A 188 20.83 6.37 -9.00
C TYR A 188 20.90 6.88 -7.55
N LYS A 189 21.37 6.06 -6.60
CA LYS A 189 21.61 6.51 -5.21
C LYS A 189 22.60 7.67 -5.06
N THR A 190 23.55 7.77 -5.98
CA THR A 190 24.54 8.86 -6.02
C THR A 190 23.87 10.09 -6.64
N TRP A 191 23.10 9.90 -7.71
CA TRP A 191 22.31 10.96 -8.34
C TRP A 191 21.29 11.58 -7.36
N VAL A 192 20.52 10.77 -6.61
CA VAL A 192 19.55 11.24 -5.59
C VAL A 192 20.26 12.08 -4.52
N TYR A 193 21.39 11.60 -3.98
CA TYR A 193 22.20 12.37 -3.03
C TYR A 193 22.64 13.72 -3.60
N GLU A 194 23.03 13.77 -4.88
CA GLU A 194 23.42 15.02 -5.54
C GLU A 194 22.23 15.94 -5.81
N GLN A 195 21.02 15.39 -5.98
CA GLN A 195 19.79 16.14 -6.18
C GLN A 195 19.12 16.59 -4.86
N ARG A 196 19.54 16.07 -3.70
CA ARG A 196 18.90 16.31 -2.38
C ARG A 196 18.76 17.79 -1.97
N GLY A 197 19.51 18.69 -2.60
CA GLY A 197 19.42 20.14 -2.39
C GLY A 197 18.22 20.80 -3.09
N TRP A 198 17.54 20.11 -4.01
CA TRP A 198 16.36 20.59 -4.73
C TRP A 198 15.19 19.60 -4.76
N LEU A 199 15.42 18.31 -4.51
CA LEU A 199 14.34 17.35 -4.25
C LEU A 199 13.51 17.80 -3.04
N VAL A 200 12.20 17.53 -3.10
CA VAL A 200 11.36 17.57 -1.90
C VAL A 200 11.90 16.59 -0.85
N ARG A 201 11.67 16.88 0.43
CA ARG A 201 12.07 15.98 1.52
C ARG A 201 11.37 14.63 1.41
N HIS A 202 12.13 13.57 1.63
CA HIS A 202 11.72 12.19 1.49
C HIS A 202 12.58 11.30 2.40
N ASP A 203 12.03 10.16 2.77
CA ASP A 203 12.72 9.04 3.42
C ASP A 203 13.15 7.98 2.40
N LEU A 204 12.49 8.00 1.22
CA LEU A 204 12.61 7.03 0.15
C LEU A 204 12.36 7.67 -1.24
N ALA A 205 13.21 7.36 -2.21
CA ALA A 205 13.15 7.79 -3.60
C ALA A 205 13.08 6.58 -4.55
N PRO A 206 11.91 5.92 -4.75
CA PRO A 206 11.79 4.79 -5.66
C PRO A 206 11.84 5.22 -7.14
N LEU A 207 12.51 4.42 -7.97
CA LEU A 207 12.58 4.59 -9.41
C LEU A 207 11.73 3.53 -10.12
N LEU A 208 10.68 3.96 -10.82
CA LEU A 208 9.96 3.11 -11.77
C LEU A 208 10.57 3.29 -13.17
N THR A 209 10.90 2.19 -13.83
CA THR A 209 11.51 2.20 -15.16
C THR A 209 10.73 1.37 -16.17
N ALA A 210 10.50 1.91 -17.37
CA ALA A 210 10.03 1.12 -18.51
C ALA A 210 11.13 0.89 -19.56
N SER A 211 12.38 1.27 -19.24
CA SER A 211 13.56 0.86 -20.00
C SER A 211 13.59 -0.65 -20.17
N GLN A 212 14.14 -1.11 -21.30
CA GLN A 212 14.38 -2.54 -21.49
C GLN A 212 15.45 -3.00 -20.47
N VAL A 213 15.05 -3.83 -19.50
CA VAL A 213 15.92 -4.35 -18.43
C VAL A 213 16.52 -5.72 -18.79
N GLU A 214 17.61 -6.08 -18.13
CA GLU A 214 18.30 -7.36 -18.32
C GLU A 214 17.47 -8.59 -17.89
N TRP A 215 16.61 -8.44 -16.89
CA TRP A 215 15.63 -9.43 -16.39
C TRP A 215 14.45 -8.67 -15.75
N GLY A 216 13.31 -9.33 -15.56
CA GLY A 216 12.12 -8.70 -14.98
C GLY A 216 12.06 -8.83 -13.45
N GLY A 217 11.90 -7.71 -12.75
CA GLY A 217 11.91 -7.63 -11.29
C GLY A 217 12.32 -6.23 -10.79
N GLY A 218 13.09 -6.19 -9.71
CA GLY A 218 13.63 -4.97 -9.13
C GLY A 218 14.88 -5.21 -8.29
N LEU A 219 15.41 -4.14 -7.72
CA LEU A 219 16.55 -4.18 -6.80
C LEU A 219 16.51 -3.02 -5.80
N ALA A 220 16.81 -3.31 -4.54
CA ALA A 220 16.77 -2.36 -3.44
C ALA A 220 18.01 -2.40 -2.54
N HIS A 221 18.22 -1.33 -1.77
CA HIS A 221 19.22 -1.32 -0.69
C HIS A 221 18.59 -1.74 0.64
N GLY A 222 18.97 -2.94 1.11
CA GLY A 222 18.48 -3.53 2.36
C GLY A 222 18.67 -2.63 3.58
N GLY A 223 17.56 -2.18 4.19
CA GLY A 223 17.56 -1.26 5.32
C GLY A 223 17.99 0.18 4.96
N GLY A 224 17.89 0.57 3.69
CA GLY A 224 18.36 1.86 3.18
C GLY A 224 17.47 3.08 3.47
N THR A 225 16.20 2.90 3.83
CA THR A 225 15.31 4.03 4.19
C THR A 225 15.92 4.86 5.34
N CYS A 226 15.75 6.19 5.31
CA CYS A 226 16.45 7.14 6.20
C CYS A 226 17.99 7.22 6.07
N TRP A 227 18.68 6.36 5.30
CA TRP A 227 20.15 6.26 5.35
C TRP A 227 20.84 7.10 4.26
N VAL A 228 21.28 8.29 4.65
CA VAL A 228 22.20 9.14 3.89
C VAL A 228 23.64 8.94 4.37
N ASP A 229 24.58 8.81 3.43
CA ASP A 229 26.03 8.82 3.69
C ASP A 229 26.68 10.03 3.01
N ASP A 230 26.95 11.09 3.80
CA ASP A 230 27.65 12.29 3.34
C ASP A 230 29.12 12.04 2.93
N GLY A 231 29.76 11.02 3.49
CA GLY A 231 31.16 10.67 3.20
C GLY A 231 31.30 9.89 1.90
N GLY A 232 30.40 8.95 1.65
CA GLY A 232 30.26 8.22 0.39
C GLY A 232 29.56 9.02 -0.72
N ARG A 233 28.83 10.09 -0.37
CA ARG A 233 27.90 10.84 -1.25
C ARG A 233 26.80 9.96 -1.84
N MET A 234 26.12 9.19 -0.98
CA MET A 234 25.08 8.24 -1.39
C MET A 234 23.82 8.40 -0.55
N ASP A 235 22.66 8.28 -1.18
CA ASP A 235 21.38 8.16 -0.51
C ASP A 235 20.90 6.72 -0.66
N TYR A 236 20.98 5.92 0.41
CA TYR A 236 20.58 4.52 0.38
C TYR A 236 19.05 4.36 0.45
N GLY A 237 18.29 5.44 0.60
CA GLY A 237 16.82 5.48 0.51
C GLY A 237 16.32 5.28 -0.92
N THR A 238 16.87 4.30 -1.65
CA THR A 238 16.59 4.07 -3.07
C THR A 238 16.35 2.61 -3.38
N CYS A 239 15.42 2.39 -4.28
CA CYS A 239 15.13 1.11 -4.92
C CYS A 239 14.63 1.36 -6.36
N VAL A 240 14.70 0.34 -7.22
CA VAL A 240 14.32 0.41 -8.62
C VAL A 240 13.59 -0.86 -9.04
N TRP A 241 12.55 -0.75 -9.87
CA TRP A 241 11.91 -1.91 -10.50
C TRP A 241 11.32 -1.56 -11.85
N ASN A 242 11.16 -2.57 -12.72
CA ASN A 242 10.55 -2.35 -14.03
C ASN A 242 9.02 -2.40 -13.97
N ASP A 243 8.36 -1.55 -14.76
CA ASP A 243 6.90 -1.48 -14.86
C ASP A 243 6.47 -1.16 -16.30
N ALA A 244 5.39 -1.79 -16.76
CA ALA A 244 4.86 -1.62 -18.12
C ALA A 244 3.72 -0.59 -18.19
N GLY A 245 3.53 0.21 -17.13
CA GLY A 245 2.43 1.16 -17.00
C GLY A 245 1.06 0.49 -16.90
N ASP A 246 0.99 -0.79 -16.49
CA ASP A 246 -0.18 -1.69 -16.51
C ASP A 246 -0.58 -2.26 -15.14
N TRP A 247 0.07 -1.78 -14.07
CA TRP A 247 0.00 -2.22 -12.67
C TRP A 247 0.52 -3.65 -12.39
N GLY A 248 1.12 -4.33 -13.37
CA GLY A 248 1.65 -5.67 -13.19
C GLY A 248 2.80 -5.76 -12.17
N SER A 249 3.54 -4.67 -11.94
CA SER A 249 4.69 -4.65 -11.03
C SER A 249 4.38 -4.38 -9.56
N ILE A 250 3.12 -4.14 -9.13
CA ILE A 250 2.83 -3.72 -7.74
C ILE A 250 3.40 -4.68 -6.69
N THR A 251 3.35 -6.00 -6.93
CA THR A 251 3.95 -7.00 -6.04
C THR A 251 5.47 -6.85 -5.92
N VAL A 252 6.15 -6.44 -7.00
CA VAL A 252 7.58 -6.14 -7.03
C VAL A 252 7.88 -4.80 -6.33
N GLY A 253 7.13 -3.73 -6.62
CA GLY A 253 7.28 -2.47 -5.89
C GLY A 253 7.11 -2.65 -4.37
N ALA A 254 6.13 -3.45 -3.95
CA ALA A 254 5.93 -3.79 -2.54
C ALA A 254 7.13 -4.56 -1.93
N HIS A 255 7.77 -5.44 -2.71
CA HIS A 255 8.95 -6.23 -2.36
C HIS A 255 10.20 -5.35 -2.20
N GLU A 256 10.50 -4.52 -3.20
CA GLU A 256 11.68 -3.65 -3.18
C GLU A 256 11.61 -2.60 -2.06
N ILE A 257 10.43 -2.05 -1.77
CA ILE A 257 10.23 -1.13 -0.65
C ILE A 257 10.37 -1.87 0.70
N ALA A 258 10.01 -3.15 0.78
CA ALA A 258 10.15 -3.91 2.02
C ALA A 258 11.62 -4.22 2.30
N HIS A 259 12.43 -4.45 1.26
CA HIS A 259 13.88 -4.48 1.37
C HIS A 259 14.45 -3.17 1.92
N THR A 260 14.04 -1.99 1.44
CA THR A 260 14.55 -0.72 2.01
C THR A 260 14.14 -0.50 3.47
N LEU A 261 13.06 -1.14 3.91
CA LEU A 261 12.61 -1.23 5.31
C LEU A 261 13.20 -2.43 6.09
N GLY A 262 14.24 -3.08 5.56
CA GLY A 262 15.02 -4.10 6.27
C GLY A 262 14.45 -5.52 6.24
N ALA A 263 13.45 -5.81 5.41
CA ALA A 263 13.03 -7.18 5.15
C ALA A 263 14.10 -7.94 4.33
N PRO A 264 14.47 -9.18 4.71
CA PRO A 264 15.10 -10.14 3.83
C PRO A 264 14.02 -10.81 2.94
N HIS A 265 14.42 -11.71 2.05
CA HIS A 265 13.46 -12.66 1.49
C HIS A 265 12.93 -13.61 2.58
N ASP A 266 11.72 -14.16 2.40
CA ASP A 266 11.20 -15.20 3.30
C ASP A 266 11.89 -16.57 3.08
N ASP A 267 12.64 -16.74 1.98
CA ASP A 267 13.39 -17.95 1.66
C ASP A 267 14.87 -17.91 2.10
N ASP A 268 15.34 -16.79 2.67
CA ASP A 268 16.73 -16.61 3.13
C ASP A 268 17.02 -17.45 4.39
N PRO A 269 17.85 -18.51 4.31
CA PRO A 269 18.16 -19.35 5.46
C PRO A 269 19.03 -18.62 6.50
N SER A 270 19.79 -17.60 6.09
CA SER A 270 20.65 -16.81 6.96
C SER A 270 19.88 -15.77 7.78
N ALA A 271 18.74 -15.31 7.27
CA ALA A 271 17.86 -14.38 7.96
C ALA A 271 17.14 -14.98 9.18
N GLY A 272 17.09 -16.31 9.32
CA GLY A 272 16.22 -16.99 10.28
C GLY A 272 14.74 -16.93 9.88
N CYS A 273 14.47 -17.03 8.58
CA CYS A 273 13.14 -17.05 7.99
C CYS A 273 12.88 -18.42 7.36
N PRO A 274 12.19 -19.33 8.07
CA PRO A 274 11.72 -20.58 7.48
C PRO A 274 10.47 -20.35 6.62
N PRO A 275 10.11 -21.31 5.74
CA PRO A 275 8.86 -21.27 4.95
C PRO A 275 7.61 -21.00 5.82
N PRO A 276 6.58 -20.32 5.28
CA PRO A 276 6.03 -20.62 3.96
C PRO A 276 6.45 -19.67 2.83
N TYR A 277 6.40 -20.17 1.59
CA TYR A 277 6.73 -19.42 0.37
C TYR A 277 5.53 -18.74 -0.28
N GLY A 278 5.80 -17.67 -1.03
CA GLY A 278 4.85 -17.01 -1.92
C GLY A 278 4.11 -15.83 -1.30
N PHE A 279 4.56 -15.35 -0.14
CA PHE A 279 4.27 -13.99 0.34
C PHE A 279 4.99 -12.96 -0.55
N ILE A 280 4.81 -11.67 -0.27
CA ILE A 280 5.49 -10.59 -1.02
C ILE A 280 7.01 -10.80 -1.05
N MET A 281 7.65 -11.11 0.08
CA MET A 281 9.12 -11.34 0.17
C MET A 281 9.58 -12.73 -0.30
N SER A 282 8.73 -13.50 -0.97
CA SER A 282 9.06 -14.80 -1.56
C SER A 282 8.39 -14.98 -2.94
N GLY A 283 8.38 -13.91 -3.74
CA GLY A 283 8.02 -13.92 -5.16
C GLY A 283 6.52 -13.98 -5.48
N GLY A 284 5.63 -14.06 -4.49
CA GLY A 284 4.19 -13.90 -4.67
C GLY A 284 3.44 -15.04 -5.42
N ASN A 285 2.88 -15.99 -4.68
CA ASN A 285 1.95 -17.00 -5.24
C ASN A 285 0.48 -16.55 -5.19
N ASP A 286 -0.43 -17.28 -5.85
CA ASP A 286 -1.85 -16.92 -5.94
C ASP A 286 -2.59 -16.91 -4.58
N GLN A 287 -2.00 -17.46 -3.51
CA GLN A 287 -2.57 -17.45 -2.16
C GLN A 287 -2.08 -16.26 -1.33
N TYR A 288 -0.78 -15.91 -1.39
CA TYR A 288 -0.14 -15.01 -0.42
C TYR A 288 0.50 -13.74 -1.00
N ARG A 289 0.48 -13.49 -2.34
CA ARG A 289 1.11 -12.29 -2.97
C ARG A 289 0.64 -10.90 -2.50
N TYR A 290 -0.43 -10.84 -1.73
CA TYR A 290 -0.98 -9.61 -1.15
C TYR A 290 -0.54 -9.37 0.30
N PHE A 291 0.19 -10.33 0.89
CA PHE A 291 0.51 -10.38 2.30
C PHE A 291 2.02 -10.42 2.52
N PHE A 292 2.47 -9.76 3.59
CA PHE A 292 3.78 -10.03 4.20
C PHE A 292 3.72 -11.25 5.13
N SER A 293 4.86 -11.91 5.32
CA SER A 293 4.98 -13.05 6.24
C SER A 293 5.27 -12.60 7.68
N ASP A 294 5.14 -13.52 8.64
CA ASP A 294 5.58 -13.31 10.03
C ASP A 294 7.13 -13.18 10.15
N CYS A 295 7.91 -13.46 9.08
CA CYS A 295 9.32 -13.05 8.98
C CYS A 295 9.44 -11.58 8.61
N SER A 296 8.82 -11.19 7.49
CA SER A 296 8.81 -9.82 6.96
C SER A 296 8.35 -8.82 8.04
N ASP A 297 7.25 -9.12 8.72
CA ASP A 297 6.68 -8.30 9.79
C ASP A 297 7.66 -8.01 10.93
N ARG A 298 8.29 -9.05 11.51
CA ARG A 298 9.27 -8.89 12.59
C ARG A 298 10.48 -8.07 12.15
N LYS A 299 10.91 -8.20 10.89
CA LYS A 299 12.09 -7.52 10.34
C LYS A 299 11.80 -6.04 10.10
N ILE A 300 10.70 -5.74 9.41
CA ILE A 300 10.23 -4.37 9.13
C ILE A 300 9.90 -3.64 10.44
N SER A 301 9.14 -4.25 11.36
CA SER A 301 8.82 -3.64 12.65
C SER A 301 10.08 -3.37 13.49
N SER A 302 11.07 -4.28 13.48
CA SER A 302 12.37 -4.06 14.13
C SER A 302 13.12 -2.87 13.52
N PHE A 303 13.15 -2.75 12.19
CA PHE A 303 13.77 -1.62 11.50
C PHE A 303 13.08 -0.28 11.83
N VAL A 304 11.75 -0.22 11.71
CA VAL A 304 10.94 0.98 11.99
C VAL A 304 11.04 1.40 13.46
N ASN A 305 11.22 0.45 14.40
CA ASN A 305 11.45 0.74 15.83
C ASN A 305 12.93 1.00 16.20
N SER A 306 13.88 0.85 15.26
CA SER A 306 15.32 1.09 15.49
C SER A 306 15.70 2.58 15.47
N ASN A 307 16.98 2.90 15.68
CA ASN A 307 17.49 4.25 15.42
C ASN A 307 17.68 4.56 13.92
N SER A 308 17.76 3.54 13.06
CA SER A 308 17.87 3.72 11.61
C SER A 308 16.56 4.23 11.02
N GLY A 309 15.45 3.56 11.32
CA GLY A 309 14.09 3.95 10.92
C GLY A 309 13.52 5.19 11.65
N ALA A 310 14.37 6.07 12.19
CA ALA A 310 13.94 7.19 13.03
C ALA A 310 13.32 8.37 12.26
N CYS A 311 13.53 8.48 10.95
CA CYS A 311 12.90 9.50 10.11
C CYS A 311 11.37 9.32 10.05
N LEU A 312 10.92 8.07 9.87
CA LEU A 312 9.54 7.61 9.68
C LEU A 312 8.55 7.95 10.81
N ARG A 313 9.03 8.57 11.90
CA ARG A 313 8.25 8.98 13.07
C ARG A 313 7.81 10.45 13.00
N ARG A 314 8.11 11.12 11.90
CA ARG A 314 7.72 12.51 11.61
C ARG A 314 7.18 12.61 10.18
N THR A 315 6.77 13.81 9.82
CA THR A 315 6.53 14.22 8.44
C THR A 315 7.23 15.55 8.31
N ASP A 316 8.45 15.52 7.79
CA ASP A 316 9.37 16.64 7.71
C ASP A 316 9.28 17.38 6.36
N GLY A 317 8.54 16.83 5.39
CA GLY A 317 8.29 17.39 4.07
C GLY A 317 6.83 17.81 3.78
N TYR A 318 6.66 18.48 2.65
CA TYR A 318 5.36 18.86 2.09
C TYR A 318 5.17 18.14 0.75
N SER A 319 3.91 17.92 0.36
CA SER A 319 3.61 17.32 -0.94
C SER A 319 3.41 18.39 -2.00
N THR A 320 4.03 18.18 -3.15
CA THR A 320 3.87 19.00 -4.37
C THR A 320 3.09 18.27 -5.46
N THR A 321 2.71 16.99 -5.27
CA THR A 321 1.89 16.27 -6.24
C THR A 321 0.40 16.54 -5.99
N PRO A 322 -0.44 16.62 -7.03
CA PRO A 322 -1.90 16.68 -6.88
C PRO A 322 -2.50 15.28 -6.62
N MET A 323 -1.80 14.45 -5.84
CA MET A 323 -2.33 13.18 -5.34
C MET A 323 -3.17 13.45 -4.10
N ASP A 324 -4.35 12.83 -4.01
CA ASP A 324 -5.13 12.85 -2.77
C ASP A 324 -4.30 12.23 -1.62
N PRO A 325 -4.27 12.80 -0.41
CA PRO A 325 -3.50 12.25 0.71
C PRO A 325 -3.94 10.86 1.18
N ASN A 326 -5.14 10.40 0.81
CA ASN A 326 -5.63 9.03 1.01
C ASN A 326 -5.68 8.25 -0.32
N PHE A 327 -5.07 8.77 -1.39
CA PHE A 327 -5.09 8.21 -2.74
C PHE A 327 -6.51 7.93 -3.31
N SER A 328 -7.54 8.58 -2.76
CA SER A 328 -8.95 8.21 -2.95
C SER A 328 -9.56 8.54 -4.33
N SER A 329 -8.83 9.29 -5.15
CA SER A 329 -9.16 9.60 -6.54
C SER A 329 -7.89 9.72 -7.38
N PRO A 330 -7.81 9.09 -8.57
CA PRO A 330 -8.86 8.29 -9.22
C PRO A 330 -9.10 6.94 -8.57
N LYS A 331 -10.31 6.41 -8.75
CA LYS A 331 -10.70 5.09 -8.22
C LYS A 331 -10.05 3.98 -9.04
N ALA A 332 -9.65 2.90 -8.37
CA ALA A 332 -9.09 1.71 -9.02
C ALA A 332 -10.04 1.17 -10.13
N PRO A 333 -9.47 0.74 -11.28
CA PRO A 333 -10.19 0.39 -12.51
C PRO A 333 -11.09 -0.85 -12.38
N THR A 334 -11.86 -1.17 -13.42
CA THR A 334 -12.58 -2.45 -13.51
C THR A 334 -11.66 -3.58 -13.94
N MET A 335 -12.00 -4.83 -13.57
CA MET A 335 -11.33 -6.03 -14.11
C MET A 335 -11.34 -6.08 -15.64
N GLY A 336 -12.38 -5.54 -16.30
CA GLY A 336 -12.45 -5.47 -17.76
C GLY A 336 -11.49 -4.45 -18.37
N ASP A 337 -11.18 -3.36 -17.66
CA ASP A 337 -10.28 -2.31 -18.15
C ASP A 337 -8.82 -2.63 -17.84
N LEU A 338 -8.54 -3.25 -16.67
CA LEU A 338 -7.26 -3.91 -16.39
C LEU A 338 -6.95 -4.94 -17.48
N CYS A 339 -7.92 -5.77 -17.85
CA CYS A 339 -7.71 -6.79 -18.87
C CYS A 339 -7.32 -6.21 -20.23
N LYS A 340 -8.03 -5.17 -20.69
CA LYS A 340 -7.71 -4.45 -21.93
C LYS A 340 -6.35 -3.76 -21.88
N LYS A 341 -5.95 -3.27 -20.70
CA LYS A 341 -4.69 -2.56 -20.46
C LYS A 341 -3.47 -3.48 -20.42
N MET A 342 -3.60 -4.68 -19.84
CA MET A 342 -2.53 -5.68 -19.74
C MET A 342 -2.38 -6.59 -20.98
N LEU A 343 -3.42 -6.75 -21.80
CA LEU A 343 -3.40 -7.64 -22.97
C LEU A 343 -3.61 -6.93 -24.32
N SER A 344 -4.82 -6.42 -24.56
CA SER A 344 -5.18 -5.62 -25.76
C SER A 344 -6.64 -5.15 -25.70
N SER A 345 -7.00 -4.11 -26.44
CA SER A 345 -8.33 -3.47 -26.41
C SER A 345 -9.51 -4.36 -26.82
N ASP A 346 -9.27 -5.47 -27.51
CA ASP A 346 -10.24 -6.49 -27.92
C ASP A 346 -10.41 -7.63 -26.89
N SER A 347 -9.61 -7.65 -25.82
CA SER A 347 -9.71 -8.64 -24.76
C SER A 347 -10.88 -8.38 -23.81
N TRP A 348 -11.36 -9.45 -23.17
CA TRP A 348 -12.46 -9.40 -22.21
C TRP A 348 -12.21 -10.35 -21.03
N ILE A 349 -12.97 -10.14 -19.97
CA ILE A 349 -13.12 -11.09 -18.86
C ILE A 349 -14.59 -11.55 -18.84
N THR A 350 -14.87 -12.75 -18.35
CA THR A 350 -16.25 -13.26 -18.19
C THR A 350 -16.70 -13.13 -16.75
N ASP A 351 -18.02 -12.99 -16.52
CA ASP A 351 -18.63 -12.72 -15.22
C ASP A 351 -18.15 -13.64 -14.09
N GLU A 352 -17.90 -14.92 -14.38
CA GLU A 352 -17.32 -15.90 -13.45
C GLU A 352 -15.88 -15.52 -13.02
N ASP A 353 -15.02 -15.19 -13.98
CA ASP A 353 -13.64 -14.77 -13.75
C ASP A 353 -13.54 -13.40 -13.08
N MET A 354 -14.56 -12.55 -13.20
CA MET A 354 -14.61 -11.27 -12.47
C MET A 354 -14.66 -11.44 -10.95
N PHE A 355 -14.96 -12.63 -10.42
CA PHE A 355 -14.87 -12.91 -8.98
C PHE A 355 -13.45 -13.33 -8.53
N ASP A 356 -12.53 -13.66 -9.45
CA ASP A 356 -11.16 -14.07 -9.11
C ASP A 356 -10.21 -12.87 -9.06
N CYS A 357 -10.07 -12.32 -7.85
CA CYS A 357 -9.10 -11.26 -7.56
C CYS A 357 -7.67 -11.79 -7.29
N LYS A 358 -7.39 -13.10 -7.38
CA LYS A 358 -6.03 -13.64 -7.21
C LYS A 358 -5.24 -13.56 -8.50
N GLN A 359 -5.92 -13.89 -9.59
CA GLN A 359 -5.35 -14.16 -10.90
C GLN A 359 -6.37 -13.78 -11.98
N MET A 360 -6.14 -12.66 -12.67
CA MET A 360 -7.05 -12.19 -13.71
C MET A 360 -6.95 -13.09 -14.95
N ARG A 361 -8.10 -13.61 -15.41
CA ARG A 361 -8.19 -14.49 -16.58
C ARG A 361 -8.75 -13.74 -17.77
N CYS A 362 -7.83 -13.17 -18.54
CA CYS A 362 -8.13 -12.42 -19.76
C CYS A 362 -8.34 -13.34 -20.95
N LYS A 363 -9.44 -13.17 -21.66
CA LYS A 363 -9.79 -13.93 -22.86
C LYS A 363 -9.63 -13.04 -24.09
N ARG A 364 -9.06 -13.61 -25.15
CA ARG A 364 -8.89 -12.95 -26.45
C ARG A 364 -9.06 -13.98 -27.57
N ARG A 365 -9.59 -13.57 -28.73
CA ARG A 365 -9.63 -14.43 -29.91
C ARG A 365 -8.25 -14.57 -30.53
N ASP A 366 -7.99 -15.70 -31.18
CA ASP A 366 -6.79 -15.82 -32.02
C ASP A 366 -6.98 -15.00 -33.31
N SER A 367 -5.96 -14.25 -33.71
CA SER A 367 -6.01 -13.37 -34.89
C SER A 367 -5.98 -14.12 -36.21
N SER A 368 -5.52 -15.38 -36.22
CA SER A 368 -5.55 -16.28 -37.37
C SER A 368 -6.81 -17.17 -37.41
N ASN A 369 -7.44 -17.42 -36.26
CA ASN A 369 -8.64 -18.24 -36.13
C ASN A 369 -9.62 -17.66 -35.10
N PRO A 370 -10.62 -16.85 -35.50
CA PRO A 370 -11.53 -16.21 -34.56
C PRO A 370 -12.46 -17.17 -33.78
N ASN A 371 -12.50 -18.46 -34.14
CA ASN A 371 -13.19 -19.50 -33.37
C ASN A 371 -12.35 -20.00 -32.18
N MET A 372 -11.03 -19.75 -32.17
CA MET A 372 -10.14 -20.08 -31.06
C MET A 372 -10.08 -18.91 -30.07
N VAL A 373 -10.11 -19.22 -28.78
CA VAL A 373 -10.01 -18.25 -27.68
C VAL A 373 -8.87 -18.64 -26.77
N TRP A 374 -7.89 -17.75 -26.63
CA TRP A 374 -6.80 -17.89 -25.65
C TRP A 374 -7.23 -17.31 -24.31
N THR A 375 -6.82 -17.96 -23.21
CA THR A 375 -6.92 -17.42 -21.85
C THR A 375 -5.52 -17.08 -21.34
N HIS A 376 -5.28 -15.82 -21.04
CA HIS A 376 -4.07 -15.27 -20.47
C HIS A 376 -4.28 -15.06 -18.96
N PHE A 377 -3.28 -15.41 -18.16
CA PHE A 377 -3.35 -15.39 -16.71
C PHE A 377 -2.38 -14.33 -16.18
N PHE A 378 -2.92 -13.24 -15.63
CA PHE A 378 -2.13 -12.17 -15.03
C PHE A 378 -2.13 -12.34 -13.50
N GLY A 379 -0.93 -12.34 -12.91
CA GLY A 379 -0.75 -12.46 -11.46
C GLY A 379 -0.78 -11.09 -10.80
N SER A 380 -1.52 -10.98 -9.70
CA SER A 380 -1.86 -9.71 -9.03
C SER A 380 -2.94 -8.93 -9.77
N VAL A 381 -4.10 -8.78 -9.13
CA VAL A 381 -5.13 -7.80 -9.47
C VAL A 381 -4.92 -6.59 -8.56
N VAL A 382 -5.22 -5.40 -9.08
CA VAL A 382 -5.13 -4.16 -8.31
C VAL A 382 -6.12 -4.17 -7.14
N GLU A 383 -5.66 -3.87 -5.93
CA GLU A 383 -6.52 -3.72 -4.76
C GLU A 383 -7.58 -2.63 -5.01
N ASN A 384 -8.80 -2.83 -4.48
CA ASN A 384 -9.99 -2.01 -4.74
C ASN A 384 -10.47 -2.00 -6.21
N ALA A 385 -9.95 -2.82 -7.13
CA ALA A 385 -10.51 -2.95 -8.48
C ALA A 385 -11.97 -3.47 -8.47
N VAL A 386 -12.79 -3.08 -9.46
CA VAL A 386 -14.20 -3.52 -9.54
C VAL A 386 -14.29 -4.99 -9.94
N CYS A 387 -14.92 -5.80 -9.09
CA CYS A 387 -15.04 -7.25 -9.22
C CYS A 387 -16.51 -7.74 -9.13
N GLY A 388 -16.73 -8.99 -9.52
CA GLY A 388 -18.07 -9.55 -9.72
C GLY A 388 -18.86 -8.76 -10.78
N VAL A 389 -20.19 -8.83 -10.73
CA VAL A 389 -21.07 -8.10 -11.66
C VAL A 389 -21.22 -6.62 -11.24
N GLY A 390 -20.10 -5.89 -11.24
CA GLY A 390 -20.02 -4.44 -11.06
C GLY A 390 -20.12 -3.89 -9.63
N THR A 391 -20.60 -4.66 -8.65
CA THR A 391 -20.83 -4.20 -7.27
C THR A 391 -19.73 -4.58 -6.27
N GLY A 392 -18.80 -5.46 -6.63
CA GLY A 392 -17.74 -5.90 -5.75
C GLY A 392 -16.44 -5.11 -5.87
N ARG A 393 -15.58 -5.25 -4.86
CA ARG A 393 -14.21 -4.72 -4.84
C ARG A 393 -13.22 -5.82 -4.49
N CYS A 394 -12.12 -5.89 -5.23
CA CYS A 394 -11.00 -6.79 -4.92
C CYS A 394 -10.28 -6.33 -3.66
N PHE A 395 -10.11 -7.23 -2.69
CA PHE A 395 -9.26 -7.01 -1.53
C PHE A 395 -8.49 -8.28 -1.18
N ARG A 396 -7.17 -8.17 -1.11
CA ARG A 396 -6.19 -9.20 -0.73
C ARG A 396 -6.44 -10.54 -1.42
N GLY A 397 -6.63 -10.48 -2.73
CA GLY A 397 -6.90 -11.66 -3.56
C GLY A 397 -8.31 -12.24 -3.43
N ARG A 398 -9.29 -11.49 -2.92
CA ARG A 398 -10.69 -11.94 -2.79
C ARG A 398 -11.63 -10.88 -3.34
N CYS A 399 -12.60 -11.29 -4.16
CA CYS A 399 -13.71 -10.40 -4.47
C CYS A 399 -14.60 -10.26 -3.22
N ARG A 400 -14.81 -9.02 -2.77
CA ARG A 400 -15.77 -8.67 -1.72
C ARG A 400 -16.95 -7.94 -2.39
N PRO A 401 -18.11 -8.59 -2.60
CA PRO A 401 -19.33 -7.90 -3.05
C PRO A 401 -19.79 -6.85 -2.03
N GLU A 402 -20.48 -5.80 -2.49
CA GLU A 402 -21.23 -4.90 -1.60
C GLU A 402 -22.29 -5.72 -0.83
N GLY A 403 -22.11 -5.81 0.50
CA GLY A 403 -22.89 -6.70 1.36
C GLY A 403 -23.93 -5.98 2.23
N LYS A 404 -24.79 -6.78 2.87
CA LYS A 404 -25.85 -6.28 3.76
C LYS A 404 -25.35 -6.14 5.20
N LEU A 405 -25.72 -5.03 5.83
CA LEU A 405 -25.48 -4.76 7.24
C LEU A 405 -26.35 -5.66 8.13
N ILE A 406 -25.70 -6.36 9.05
CA ILE A 406 -26.33 -7.08 10.16
C ILE A 406 -26.69 -6.05 11.24
N ARG A 407 -27.99 -5.96 11.60
CA ARG A 407 -28.48 -5.06 12.65
C ARG A 407 -29.21 -5.85 13.74
N ASN A 408 -28.91 -5.58 15.02
CA ASN A 408 -29.68 -6.14 16.13
C ASN A 408 -31.05 -5.45 16.27
N GLN A 409 -32.11 -6.19 16.61
CA GLN A 409 -33.48 -5.66 16.67
C GLN A 409 -33.85 -5.00 18.02
N ALA A 410 -33.18 -5.32 19.13
CA ALA A 410 -33.51 -4.70 20.42
C ALA A 410 -32.86 -3.33 20.65
N ASP A 411 -31.79 -3.02 19.90
CA ASP A 411 -30.95 -1.83 20.10
C ASP A 411 -31.51 -0.54 19.48
N GLY A 412 -32.81 -0.53 19.15
CA GLY A 412 -33.57 0.64 18.69
C GLY A 412 -33.88 1.65 19.80
N THR A 413 -32.91 1.93 20.68
CA THR A 413 -33.02 2.94 21.74
C THR A 413 -32.54 4.30 21.26
N TRP A 414 -33.41 5.30 21.44
CA TRP A 414 -33.23 6.69 21.04
C TRP A 414 -32.00 7.35 21.66
N ASP A 415 -31.41 8.29 20.92
CA ASP A 415 -30.40 9.22 21.45
C ASP A 415 -31.07 10.33 22.29
N TYR A 416 -30.31 11.06 23.09
CA TYR A 416 -30.86 12.11 23.97
C TYR A 416 -31.54 13.26 23.20
N ASP A 417 -31.13 13.52 21.95
CA ASP A 417 -31.73 14.53 21.05
C ASP A 417 -32.91 14.01 20.20
N GLY A 418 -33.51 12.87 20.56
CA GLY A 418 -34.73 12.36 19.93
C GLY A 418 -34.60 11.97 18.47
N HIS A 419 -33.38 11.84 17.96
CA HIS A 419 -33.09 11.32 16.62
C HIS A 419 -32.98 9.78 16.66
N VAL A 420 -33.37 9.12 15.55
CA VAL A 420 -33.15 7.68 15.35
C VAL A 420 -31.66 7.46 15.00
N SER A 421 -30.80 7.58 16.02
CA SER A 421 -29.35 7.52 15.85
C SER A 421 -28.84 6.08 15.91
N GLY A 422 -27.89 5.75 15.02
CA GLY A 422 -26.99 4.63 15.23
C GLY A 422 -27.63 3.23 15.26
N HIS A 423 -28.05 2.72 14.10
CA HIS A 423 -28.04 1.27 13.83
C HIS A 423 -26.66 0.67 14.18
N ARG A 424 -26.57 -0.61 14.57
CA ARG A 424 -25.35 -1.15 15.21
C ARG A 424 -24.89 -2.50 14.62
N ILE A 425 -23.57 -2.68 14.51
CA ILE A 425 -22.86 -3.78 13.82
C ILE A 425 -21.73 -4.34 14.72
N GLY A 426 -21.23 -5.55 14.44
CA GLY A 426 -20.02 -6.09 15.07
C GLY A 426 -18.69 -5.48 14.54
N LYS A 427 -17.74 -5.17 15.45
CA LYS A 427 -16.34 -4.79 15.15
C LYS A 427 -15.39 -5.46 16.15
N GLY A 428 -14.24 -5.95 15.71
CA GLY A 428 -13.13 -6.31 16.60
C GLY A 428 -12.36 -5.07 17.07
N THR A 429 -12.10 -4.92 18.37
CA THR A 429 -11.23 -3.86 18.90
C THR A 429 -9.94 -4.42 19.50
N TYR A 430 -8.84 -3.66 19.39
CA TYR A 430 -7.45 -4.13 19.41
C TYR A 430 -7.10 -5.03 18.20
N MET A 431 -5.85 -4.97 17.75
CA MET A 431 -5.47 -5.41 16.40
C MET A 431 -4.72 -6.75 16.36
N PHE A 432 -4.05 -7.16 17.45
CA PHE A 432 -2.96 -8.16 17.40
C PHE A 432 -3.15 -9.43 18.26
N GLY A 433 -4.37 -9.70 18.71
CA GLY A 433 -4.72 -11.03 19.23
C GLY A 433 -5.13 -11.97 18.08
N HIS A 434 -4.74 -13.25 18.15
CA HIS A 434 -5.42 -14.32 17.39
C HIS A 434 -6.92 -14.38 17.72
N MET A 435 -7.28 -13.93 18.92
CA MET A 435 -8.63 -13.93 19.46
C MET A 435 -8.93 -12.50 19.90
N ILE A 436 -9.83 -11.82 19.19
CA ILE A 436 -10.23 -10.42 19.47
C ILE A 436 -11.76 -10.37 19.67
N PRO A 437 -12.29 -9.82 20.79
CA PRO A 437 -13.73 -9.86 21.04
C PRO A 437 -14.51 -9.10 19.96
N ALA A 438 -15.74 -9.54 19.69
CA ALA A 438 -16.67 -8.83 18.82
C ALA A 438 -17.50 -7.83 19.64
N TYR A 439 -17.42 -6.54 19.29
CA TYR A 439 -18.08 -5.42 19.97
C TYR A 439 -19.19 -4.83 19.10
N MET A 440 -20.26 -4.33 19.71
CA MET A 440 -21.24 -3.49 19.02
C MET A 440 -20.67 -2.08 18.77
N ILE A 441 -20.76 -1.62 17.52
CA ILE A 441 -20.43 -0.25 17.09
C ILE A 441 -21.61 0.38 16.36
N ARG A 442 -21.73 1.71 16.34
CA ARG A 442 -22.61 2.40 15.37
C ARG A 442 -22.20 2.14 13.92
N CYS A 443 -23.19 2.06 13.03
CA CYS A 443 -22.98 2.12 11.58
C CYS A 443 -22.28 3.44 11.21
N PRO A 444 -21.26 3.42 10.33
CA PRO A 444 -20.73 4.63 9.72
C PRO A 444 -21.79 5.32 8.84
N ASN A 445 -21.59 6.62 8.62
CA ASN A 445 -22.54 7.47 7.89
C ASN A 445 -22.38 7.25 6.37
N SER A 446 -23.47 7.03 5.63
CA SER A 446 -23.44 6.45 4.27
C SER A 446 -22.92 7.38 3.15
N LYS A 447 -22.58 8.64 3.46
CA LYS A 447 -21.90 9.56 2.54
C LYS A 447 -20.46 9.13 2.27
N ASP A 448 -19.75 8.78 3.34
CA ASP A 448 -18.35 8.34 3.34
C ASP A 448 -18.31 6.87 3.77
N ARG A 449 -19.00 6.04 2.96
CA ARG A 449 -19.05 4.58 3.10
C ARG A 449 -17.65 4.06 3.44
N THR A 450 -17.45 3.22 4.46
CA THR A 450 -16.10 2.84 4.99
C THR A 450 -15.95 1.34 5.28
N PRO A 451 -14.81 0.67 4.97
CA PRO A 451 -14.62 -0.77 5.13
C PRO A 451 -14.51 -1.12 6.61
N LEU A 452 -15.64 -1.50 7.19
CA LEU A 452 -15.63 -2.23 8.46
C LEU A 452 -15.15 -3.67 8.20
N ASN A 453 -14.64 -4.31 9.26
CA ASN A 453 -14.15 -5.68 9.22
C ASN A 453 -15.23 -6.61 8.65
N SER A 454 -14.94 -7.29 7.55
CA SER A 454 -15.75 -8.38 7.01
C SER A 454 -15.79 -9.55 7.99
N ILE A 455 -16.85 -9.60 8.79
CA ILE A 455 -17.19 -10.75 9.63
C ILE A 455 -17.82 -11.82 8.73
N GLU A 456 -17.04 -12.83 8.37
CA GLU A 456 -17.51 -13.92 7.52
C GLU A 456 -18.34 -14.91 8.35
N ILE A 457 -19.58 -15.13 7.93
CA ILE A 457 -20.57 -16.00 8.58
C ILE A 457 -20.93 -17.09 7.57
N ARG A 458 -20.60 -18.35 7.90
CA ARG A 458 -20.60 -19.47 6.94
C ARG A 458 -21.68 -20.50 7.23
N ASP A 459 -22.66 -20.57 6.33
CA ASP A 459 -23.81 -21.48 6.47
C ASP A 459 -23.57 -22.85 5.78
N GLY A 460 -22.62 -22.93 4.84
CA GLY A 460 -22.27 -24.17 4.13
C GLY A 460 -21.86 -23.94 2.67
N PRO A 461 -21.68 -25.02 1.87
CA PRO A 461 -21.24 -24.92 0.49
C PRO A 461 -22.14 -23.99 -0.36
N GLY A 462 -21.58 -22.88 -0.83
CA GLY A 462 -22.33 -21.78 -1.48
C GLY A 462 -22.62 -20.61 -0.53
N ASP A 463 -21.58 -20.13 0.17
CA ASP A 463 -21.70 -19.22 1.32
C ASP A 463 -22.46 -17.90 1.05
N LYS A 464 -23.42 -17.60 1.93
CA LYS A 464 -24.06 -16.29 2.07
C LYS A 464 -23.12 -15.32 2.80
N ARG A 465 -22.11 -14.82 2.10
CA ARG A 465 -21.06 -13.94 2.64
C ARG A 465 -21.62 -12.58 3.09
N LEU A 466 -21.49 -12.24 4.37
CA LEU A 466 -21.92 -10.95 4.93
C LEU A 466 -20.72 -10.02 5.17
N ALA A 467 -20.27 -9.37 4.12
CA ALA A 467 -19.36 -8.23 4.24
C ALA A 467 -20.14 -6.97 4.66
N THR A 468 -19.56 -6.18 5.55
CA THR A 468 -19.87 -4.76 5.71
C THR A 468 -19.32 -3.96 4.51
N PRO A 469 -19.94 -2.83 4.12
CA PRO A 469 -19.57 -2.05 2.91
C PRO A 469 -18.18 -1.38 3.00
N PHE A 470 -17.60 -0.98 1.85
CA PHE A 470 -16.31 -0.26 1.64
C PHE A 470 -16.57 1.28 1.53
N THR A 471 -15.64 2.25 1.49
CA THR A 471 -14.23 2.44 1.07
C THR A 471 -13.45 3.42 1.99
N GLU A 472 -12.12 3.43 1.95
CA GLU A 472 -11.19 4.06 2.92
C GLU A 472 -11.40 5.51 3.42
N ALA A 473 -11.02 5.75 4.70
CA ALA A 473 -10.14 6.85 5.14
C ALA A 473 -9.36 6.38 6.40
N GLY A 474 -8.02 6.44 6.41
CA GLY A 474 -7.20 5.98 7.55
C GLY A 474 -7.31 4.48 7.86
N ASN A 475 -7.20 3.62 6.84
CA ASN A 475 -7.42 2.18 6.94
C ASN A 475 -6.48 1.46 7.94
N THR A 476 -7.04 0.63 8.84
CA THR A 476 -6.31 -0.21 9.82
C THR A 476 -6.73 -1.69 9.75
N GLU A 477 -7.02 -2.22 8.55
CA GLU A 477 -7.65 -3.53 8.37
C GLU A 477 -6.64 -4.70 8.38
N SER A 478 -6.82 -5.69 9.28
CA SER A 478 -5.95 -6.88 9.36
C SER A 478 -6.43 -8.10 8.54
N GLY A 479 -7.44 -7.97 7.67
CA GLY A 479 -7.97 -9.05 6.81
C GLY A 479 -9.35 -9.59 7.22
N ASP A 480 -9.92 -10.45 6.37
CA ASP A 480 -11.18 -11.16 6.64
C ASP A 480 -11.10 -11.98 7.95
N ARG A 481 -12.11 -11.85 8.81
CA ARG A 481 -12.18 -12.58 10.09
C ARG A 481 -13.47 -13.37 10.24
N CYS A 482 -13.36 -14.52 10.87
CA CYS A 482 -14.48 -15.40 11.18
C CYS A 482 -14.80 -15.30 12.68
N MET A 483 -16.07 -15.32 13.05
CA MET A 483 -16.47 -15.36 14.46
C MET A 483 -16.32 -16.76 15.03
N TYR A 484 -15.96 -16.86 16.31
CA TYR A 484 -16.14 -18.08 17.11
C TYR A 484 -16.63 -17.71 18.53
N THR A 485 -17.09 -18.70 19.29
CA THR A 485 -17.57 -18.55 20.68
C THR A 485 -17.07 -19.71 21.54
N GLY A 486 -17.04 -19.51 22.86
CA GLY A 486 -17.01 -20.62 23.81
C GLY A 486 -18.34 -21.40 23.89
N ASN A 487 -18.41 -22.34 24.84
CA ASN A 487 -19.49 -23.32 25.00
C ASN A 487 -20.62 -22.90 25.96
N SER A 488 -20.38 -21.89 26.79
CA SER A 488 -21.20 -21.58 27.98
C SER A 488 -22.12 -20.38 27.79
N ASP A 489 -23.12 -20.29 28.65
CA ASP A 489 -23.94 -19.09 28.84
C ASP A 489 -23.08 -17.91 29.29
N GLY A 490 -23.04 -16.86 28.46
CA GLY A 490 -22.22 -15.66 28.71
C GLY A 490 -20.83 -15.66 28.09
N ASP A 491 -20.38 -16.75 27.44
CA ASP A 491 -19.09 -16.74 26.73
C ASP A 491 -19.10 -15.66 25.64
N ALA A 492 -18.06 -14.84 25.58
CA ALA A 492 -17.95 -13.80 24.56
C ALA A 492 -17.77 -14.40 23.16
N ILE A 493 -18.28 -13.71 22.13
CA ILE A 493 -17.92 -13.96 20.75
C ILE A 493 -16.62 -13.23 20.45
N TRP A 494 -15.73 -13.90 19.74
CA TRP A 494 -14.43 -13.39 19.32
C TRP A 494 -14.26 -13.56 17.80
N THR A 495 -13.20 -12.95 17.25
CA THR A 495 -12.82 -13.00 15.84
C THR A 495 -11.39 -13.50 15.68
N ASP A 496 -11.16 -14.40 14.72
CA ASP A 496 -9.85 -14.95 14.30
C ASP A 496 -9.77 -14.94 12.75
N ARG A 497 -8.59 -15.23 12.18
CA ARG A 497 -8.37 -15.39 10.73
C ARG A 497 -9.26 -16.53 10.21
N CYS A 498 -10.01 -16.29 9.13
CA CYS A 498 -10.88 -17.33 8.56
C CYS A 498 -10.11 -18.55 8.04
N SER A 499 -10.39 -19.71 8.64
CA SER A 499 -10.01 -21.04 8.16
C SER A 499 -11.26 -21.85 7.78
N ASN A 500 -11.16 -22.64 6.70
CA ASN A 500 -12.18 -23.59 6.27
C ASN A 500 -12.30 -24.80 7.21
N ASP A 501 -11.19 -25.18 7.84
CA ASP A 501 -11.02 -26.45 8.56
C ASP A 501 -11.37 -26.33 10.05
N ASN A 502 -11.65 -25.11 10.53
CA ASN A 502 -12.09 -24.85 11.89
C ASN A 502 -13.63 -24.82 12.00
N PRO A 503 -14.29 -25.86 12.55
CA PRO A 503 -15.75 -25.88 12.67
C PRO A 503 -16.30 -24.80 13.62
N TRP A 504 -15.47 -24.26 14.52
CA TRP A 504 -15.83 -23.15 15.42
C TRP A 504 -16.02 -21.81 14.69
N HIS A 505 -15.74 -21.75 13.37
CA HIS A 505 -16.11 -20.64 12.49
C HIS A 505 -17.51 -20.79 11.85
N GLY A 506 -18.24 -21.88 12.13
CA GLY A 506 -19.54 -22.17 11.52
C GLY A 506 -20.71 -21.48 12.20
N TRP A 507 -21.54 -20.78 11.44
CA TRP A 507 -22.71 -20.03 11.94
C TRP A 507 -23.88 -20.12 10.95
N GLU A 508 -25.10 -20.34 11.44
CA GLU A 508 -26.32 -20.46 10.63
C GLU A 508 -27.32 -19.32 10.86
N PHE A 509 -28.15 -19.07 9.83
CA PHE A 509 -29.21 -18.04 9.85
C PHE A 509 -30.58 -18.67 10.12
N ARG A 510 -30.92 -18.87 11.39
CA ARG A 510 -32.18 -19.51 11.77
C ARG A 510 -33.32 -18.48 11.76
N SER A 511 -34.07 -18.43 10.67
CA SER A 511 -35.19 -17.48 10.46
C SER A 511 -36.20 -17.47 11.61
N VAL A 512 -36.67 -16.27 11.96
CA VAL A 512 -37.82 -16.05 12.86
C VAL A 512 -38.98 -15.31 12.19
N GLY A 513 -38.94 -15.18 10.86
CA GLY A 513 -39.97 -14.53 10.04
C GLY A 513 -39.54 -13.19 9.44
N GLY A 514 -40.06 -12.87 8.26
CA GLY A 514 -39.68 -11.66 7.52
C GLY A 514 -38.18 -11.64 7.17
N ALA A 515 -37.53 -10.51 7.41
CA ALA A 515 -36.07 -10.34 7.27
C ALA A 515 -35.27 -10.71 8.54
N ASN A 516 -35.94 -11.25 9.57
CA ASN A 516 -35.38 -11.45 10.90
C ASN A 516 -34.92 -12.90 11.13
N PHE A 517 -33.80 -13.06 11.83
CA PHE A 517 -33.19 -14.34 12.15
C PHE A 517 -32.51 -14.35 13.53
N LEU A 518 -32.32 -15.54 14.08
CA LEU A 518 -31.32 -15.81 15.10
C LEU A 518 -30.00 -16.14 14.40
N LEU A 519 -28.90 -15.53 14.87
CA LEU A 519 -27.54 -15.88 14.46
C LEU A 519 -27.03 -16.98 15.40
N VAL A 520 -26.92 -18.21 14.90
CA VAL A 520 -26.65 -19.39 15.73
C VAL A 520 -25.30 -20.01 15.41
N HIS A 521 -24.48 -20.30 16.41
CA HIS A 521 -23.20 -20.99 16.23
C HIS A 521 -23.41 -22.50 16.01
N LYS A 522 -22.87 -23.05 14.92
CA LYS A 522 -23.17 -24.42 14.45
C LYS A 522 -22.68 -25.52 15.40
N VAL A 523 -21.57 -25.32 16.11
CA VAL A 523 -21.01 -26.36 17.02
C VAL A 523 -21.78 -26.42 18.34
N THR A 524 -22.22 -25.27 18.87
CA THR A 524 -22.81 -25.18 20.22
C THR A 524 -24.34 -25.04 20.21
N GLY A 525 -24.95 -24.70 19.07
CA GLY A 525 -26.38 -24.42 18.96
C GLY A 525 -26.82 -23.13 19.67
N ARG A 526 -25.86 -22.27 20.05
CA ARG A 526 -26.07 -21.06 20.86
C ARG A 526 -26.23 -19.81 19.99
N CYS A 527 -27.04 -18.87 20.47
CA CYS A 527 -27.43 -17.65 19.74
C CYS A 527 -26.58 -16.43 20.14
N ALA A 528 -26.18 -15.62 19.18
CA ALA A 528 -25.52 -14.34 19.42
C ALA A 528 -26.51 -13.31 20.02
N ILE A 529 -26.08 -12.65 21.09
CA ILE A 529 -26.79 -11.53 21.76
C ILE A 529 -25.76 -10.47 22.20
N PRO A 530 -26.00 -9.16 22.00
CA PRO A 530 -25.14 -8.12 22.54
C PRO A 530 -25.36 -7.99 24.05
N SER A 531 -24.27 -7.87 24.82
CA SER A 531 -24.30 -7.73 26.29
C SER A 531 -24.91 -6.40 26.76
N GLY A 532 -24.77 -5.34 25.96
CA GLY A 532 -25.37 -4.01 26.15
C GLY A 532 -25.55 -3.28 24.81
N GLY A 533 -25.37 -1.96 24.79
CA GLY A 533 -25.41 -1.13 23.58
C GLY A 533 -24.05 -1.01 22.87
N GLU A 534 -23.77 0.15 22.28
CA GLU A 534 -22.45 0.47 21.70
C GLU A 534 -21.31 0.27 22.71
N GLY A 535 -20.16 -0.24 22.23
CA GLY A 535 -18.99 -0.57 23.05
C GLY A 535 -19.14 -1.88 23.85
N SER A 536 -20.32 -2.51 23.87
CA SER A 536 -20.54 -3.78 24.56
C SER A 536 -20.10 -4.99 23.73
N TRP A 537 -19.78 -6.10 24.39
CA TRP A 537 -19.33 -7.34 23.76
C TRP A 537 -20.53 -8.17 23.28
N LEU A 538 -20.37 -8.97 22.23
CA LEU A 538 -21.34 -10.01 21.86
C LEU A 538 -21.12 -11.28 22.68
N GLN A 539 -22.19 -12.03 22.99
CA GLN A 539 -22.16 -13.22 23.87
C GLN A 539 -23.03 -14.39 23.39
N THR A 540 -22.62 -15.58 23.83
CA THR A 540 -23.26 -16.92 23.80
C THR A 540 -24.58 -17.08 24.56
N PHE A 541 -25.72 -16.64 24.04
CA PHE A 541 -27.10 -16.99 24.46
C PHE A 541 -27.52 -18.46 24.29
N ALA A 542 -28.30 -19.08 25.20
CA ALA A 542 -29.20 -20.18 24.83
C ALA A 542 -30.33 -19.63 23.93
N CYS A 543 -30.61 -20.26 22.79
CA CYS A 543 -31.46 -19.67 21.76
C CYS A 543 -32.94 -19.49 22.18
N ASN A 544 -33.43 -18.25 22.11
CA ASN A 544 -34.82 -17.88 22.39
C ASN A 544 -35.31 -16.85 21.37
N SER A 545 -36.20 -17.25 20.45
CA SER A 545 -36.80 -16.38 19.43
C SER A 545 -37.78 -15.34 19.99
N GLY A 546 -38.22 -15.48 21.25
CA GLY A 546 -38.99 -14.45 21.96
C GLY A 546 -38.12 -13.35 22.59
N ASN A 547 -36.79 -13.52 22.64
CA ASN A 547 -35.87 -12.50 23.14
C ASN A 547 -35.41 -11.61 21.98
N THR A 548 -35.96 -10.39 21.89
CA THR A 548 -35.63 -9.42 20.83
C THR A 548 -34.14 -9.11 20.72
N ARG A 549 -33.36 -9.23 21.80
CA ARG A 549 -31.90 -9.01 21.78
C ARG A 549 -31.14 -10.12 21.04
N MET A 550 -31.73 -11.29 20.85
CA MET A 550 -31.18 -12.38 20.02
C MET A 550 -31.59 -12.28 18.55
N ILE A 551 -32.51 -11.37 18.20
CA ILE A 551 -33.02 -11.21 16.85
C ILE A 551 -32.15 -10.21 16.09
N TRP A 552 -31.72 -10.62 14.90
CA TRP A 552 -30.93 -9.86 13.96
C TRP A 552 -31.68 -9.72 12.64
N SER A 553 -31.35 -8.72 11.84
CA SER A 553 -31.87 -8.55 10.48
C SER A 553 -30.77 -8.15 9.49
N LEU A 554 -31.02 -8.41 8.20
CA LEU A 554 -30.18 -7.92 7.11
C LEU A 554 -30.79 -6.65 6.52
N THR A 555 -29.95 -5.65 6.29
CA THR A 555 -30.34 -4.36 5.73
C THR A 555 -29.33 -3.91 4.69
N ASP A 556 -29.76 -3.14 3.69
CA ASP A 556 -28.85 -2.54 2.73
C ASP A 556 -28.03 -1.41 3.37
N GLY A 557 -26.83 -1.16 2.83
CA GLY A 557 -25.81 -0.27 3.40
C GLY A 557 -26.08 1.24 3.28
N ASN A 558 -27.34 1.64 3.12
CA ASN A 558 -27.79 3.03 2.93
C ASN A 558 -28.11 3.72 4.26
#